data_AF-A0A3D4NZ28-F1
#
_entry.id   AF-A0A3D4NZ28-F1
#
_cell.length_a   1.000
_cell.length_b   1.000
_cell.length_c   1.000
_cell.angle_alpha   90.00
_cell.angle_beta   90.00
_cell.angle_gamma   90.00
#
_symmetry.space_group_name_H-M   'P 1'
#
loop_
_entity.id
_entity.type
_entity.pdbx_description
1 polymer ?
#
loop_
_entity_poly.entity_id
_entity_poly.type
_entity_poly.pdbx_seq_one_letter_code
_entity_poly.pdbx_strand_id
1 'polypeptide(L)'
;MKAKTMEGREIDLEQETLNGLKMRLRGPMFTPGDVGYDESRTVWNGMIDKRPAVVVRCLGTADMITCVQFAREHELLLCLKGGGHNIAGLATADGALMLDMSL
;
A
#
# COMPACT_ATOMS: atom_id res chain seq x y z
N MET A 1 1.86 -8.27 -11.11
CA MET A 1 0.83 -8.38 -10.06
C MET A 1 -0.31 -7.45 -10.39
N LYS A 2 -1.54 -7.73 -9.92
CA LYS A 2 -2.69 -6.85 -10.20
C LYS A 2 -2.81 -5.73 -9.16
N ALA A 3 -3.04 -4.52 -9.61
CA ALA A 3 -3.31 -3.35 -8.78
C ALA A 3 -4.48 -2.55 -9.34
N LYS A 4 -5.14 -1.74 -8.51
CA LYS A 4 -6.22 -0.84 -8.92
C LYS A 4 -5.71 0.56 -9.14
N THR A 5 -6.27 1.24 -10.13
CA THR A 5 -6.07 2.67 -10.38
C THR A 5 -7.05 3.53 -9.60
N MET A 6 -6.81 4.84 -9.54
CA MET A 6 -7.71 5.83 -8.92
C MET A 6 -9.11 5.84 -9.54
N GLU A 7 -9.24 5.44 -10.81
CA GLU A 7 -10.50 5.29 -11.53
C GLU A 7 -11.15 3.91 -11.33
N GLY A 8 -10.53 3.02 -10.54
CA GLY A 8 -11.03 1.68 -10.27
C GLY A 8 -10.72 0.65 -11.36
N ARG A 9 -9.92 0.99 -12.38
CA ARG A 9 -9.44 0.03 -13.38
C ARG A 9 -8.39 -0.90 -12.74
N GLU A 10 -8.32 -2.13 -13.22
CA GLU A 10 -7.27 -3.06 -12.80
C GLU A 10 -6.13 -3.02 -13.82
N ILE A 11 -4.90 -2.95 -13.34
CA ILE A 11 -3.69 -2.94 -14.15
C ILE A 11 -2.71 -3.99 -13.65
N ASP A 12 -1.85 -4.46 -14.55
CA ASP A 12 -0.72 -5.31 -14.21
C ASP A 12 0.51 -4.44 -13.94
N LEU A 13 1.03 -4.51 -12.71
CA LEU A 13 2.34 -3.98 -12.35
C LEU A 13 3.41 -5.05 -12.58
N GLU A 14 4.40 -4.73 -13.38
CA GLU A 14 5.51 -5.63 -13.68
C GLU A 14 6.43 -5.81 -12.46
N GLN A 15 7.06 -6.98 -12.37
CA GLN A 15 7.94 -7.29 -11.25
C GLN A 15 9.16 -6.35 -11.20
N GLU A 16 9.67 -5.93 -12.36
CA GLU A 16 10.78 -4.98 -12.45
C GLU A 16 10.41 -3.61 -11.86
N THR A 17 9.21 -3.11 -12.19
CA THR A 17 8.66 -1.87 -11.62
C THR A 17 8.58 -1.93 -10.09
N LEU A 18 8.10 -3.05 -9.53
CA LEU A 18 8.02 -3.26 -8.08
C LEU A 18 9.41 -3.34 -7.43
N ASN A 19 10.35 -4.04 -8.07
CA ASN A 19 11.73 -4.12 -7.58
C ASN A 19 12.39 -2.74 -7.57
N GLY A 20 12.16 -1.93 -8.61
CA GLY A 20 12.62 -0.54 -8.68
C GLY A 20 12.06 0.33 -7.56
N LEU A 21 10.77 0.19 -7.23
CA LEU A 21 10.18 0.84 -6.07
C LEU A 21 10.86 0.37 -4.77
N LYS A 22 10.97 -0.95 -4.57
CA LYS A 22 11.56 -1.55 -3.36
C LYS A 22 12.98 -1.05 -3.09
N MET A 23 13.79 -0.88 -4.14
CA MET A 23 15.17 -0.38 -4.03
C MET A 23 15.26 1.10 -3.60
N ARG A 24 14.20 1.88 -3.80
CA ARG A 24 14.13 3.31 -3.42
C ARG A 24 13.61 3.54 -2.01
N LEU A 25 13.02 2.52 -1.39
CA LEU A 25 12.40 2.59 -0.07
C LEU A 25 13.41 2.26 1.04
N ARG A 26 13.27 2.94 2.18
CA ARG A 26 13.99 2.61 3.42
C ARG A 26 13.20 1.64 4.29
N GLY A 27 11.88 1.83 4.36
CA GLY A 27 10.96 0.93 5.03
C GLY A 27 10.64 -0.34 4.21
N PRO A 28 10.10 -1.38 4.85
CA PRO A 28 9.75 -2.61 4.16
C PRO A 28 8.54 -2.41 3.24
N MET A 29 8.56 -3.14 2.13
CA MET A 29 7.46 -3.26 1.18
C MET A 29 6.99 -4.72 1.17
N PHE A 30 5.69 -4.91 1.34
CA PHE A 30 5.02 -6.20 1.37
C PHE A 30 4.03 -6.34 0.23
N THR A 31 3.90 -7.56 -0.27
CA THR A 31 2.90 -8.02 -1.23
C THR A 31 2.13 -9.21 -0.65
N PRO A 32 0.96 -9.58 -1.20
CA PRO A 32 0.21 -10.73 -0.72
C PRO A 32 1.06 -12.00 -0.65
N GLY A 33 1.17 -12.57 0.55
CA GLY A 33 2.00 -13.75 0.82
C GLY A 33 3.31 -13.47 1.56
N ASP A 34 3.76 -12.20 1.61
CA ASP A 34 4.93 -11.82 2.39
C ASP A 34 4.65 -11.86 3.90
N VAL A 35 5.66 -12.27 4.68
CA VAL A 35 5.63 -12.17 6.14
C VAL A 35 5.52 -10.69 6.53
N GLY A 36 4.47 -10.34 7.28
CA GLY A 36 4.17 -8.97 7.68
C GLY A 36 3.07 -8.26 6.87
N TYR A 37 2.67 -8.82 5.71
CA TYR A 37 1.59 -8.25 4.88
C TYR A 37 0.26 -8.14 5.64
N ASP A 38 -0.18 -9.24 6.27
CA ASP A 38 -1.46 -9.28 6.99
C ASP A 38 -1.47 -8.37 8.23
N GLU A 39 -0.34 -8.27 8.93
CA GLU A 39 -0.21 -7.35 10.07
C GLU A 39 -0.33 -5.89 9.63
N SER A 40 0.44 -5.47 8.62
CA SER A 40 0.45 -4.08 8.17
C SER A 40 -0.87 -3.62 7.55
N ARG A 41 -1.58 -4.49 6.82
CA ARG A 41 -2.88 -4.12 6.21
C ARG A 41 -4.03 -4.07 7.21
N THR A 42 -3.88 -4.71 8.37
CA THR A 42 -4.94 -4.83 9.37
C THR A 42 -5.26 -3.47 9.97
N VAL A 43 -6.55 -3.16 10.08
CA VAL A 43 -7.08 -1.97 10.74
C VAL A 43 -7.83 -2.37 12.01
N TRP A 44 -8.13 -1.41 12.88
CA TRP A 44 -8.75 -1.70 14.17
C TRP A 44 -10.13 -2.37 14.04
N ASN A 45 -10.93 -1.96 13.04
CA ASN A 45 -12.22 -2.58 12.79
C ASN A 45 -12.03 -3.95 12.12
N GLY A 46 -12.11 -5.02 12.92
CA GLY A 46 -11.93 -6.40 12.48
C GLY A 46 -12.96 -6.92 11.47
N MET A 47 -14.03 -6.17 11.19
CA MET A 47 -14.96 -6.49 10.10
C MET A 47 -14.41 -6.10 8.71
N ILE A 48 -13.31 -5.33 8.64
CA ILE A 48 -12.71 -4.86 7.40
C ILE A 48 -11.56 -5.80 7.00
N ASP A 49 -11.80 -6.66 6.02
CA ASP A 49 -10.77 -7.55 5.41
C ASP A 49 -10.46 -7.13 3.97
N LYS A 50 -9.86 -5.95 3.78
CA LYS A 50 -9.41 -5.50 2.46
C LYS A 50 -7.96 -5.92 2.20
N ARG A 51 -7.65 -6.15 0.93
CA ARG A 51 -6.36 -6.68 0.46
C ARG A 51 -5.70 -5.70 -0.52
N PRO A 52 -4.88 -4.75 -0.02
CA PRO A 52 -4.05 -3.90 -0.87
C PRO A 52 -3.14 -4.74 -1.78
N ALA A 53 -2.86 -4.23 -2.97
CA ALA A 53 -1.89 -4.86 -3.85
C ALA A 53 -0.49 -4.77 -3.23
N VAL A 54 -0.09 -3.60 -2.75
CA VAL A 54 1.22 -3.36 -2.16
C VAL A 54 1.04 -2.60 -0.87
N VAL A 55 1.79 -2.99 0.18
CA VAL A 55 1.84 -2.25 1.45
C VAL A 55 3.26 -1.80 1.69
N VAL A 56 3.47 -0.50 1.85
CA VAL A 56 4.76 0.08 2.25
C VAL A 56 4.64 0.57 3.68
N ARG A 57 5.41 -0.02 4.58
CA ARG A 57 5.52 0.46 5.96
C ARG A 57 6.58 1.55 6.01
N CYS A 58 6.14 2.80 5.87
CA CYS A 58 7.04 3.94 5.69
C CYS A 58 7.86 4.20 6.96
N LEU A 59 9.19 4.27 6.82
CA LEU A 59 10.09 4.63 7.93
C LEU A 59 10.21 6.15 8.11
N GLY A 60 9.74 6.93 7.14
CA GLY A 60 9.70 8.38 7.23
C GLY A 60 9.22 9.06 5.95
N THR A 61 9.36 10.39 5.90
CA THR A 61 8.83 11.24 4.83
C THR A 61 9.38 10.88 3.43
N ALA A 62 10.64 10.43 3.34
CA ALA A 62 11.24 10.04 2.06
C ALA A 62 10.51 8.84 1.41
N ASP A 63 10.06 7.87 2.21
CA ASP A 63 9.28 6.73 1.72
C ASP A 63 7.90 7.18 1.24
N MET A 64 7.25 8.10 1.99
CA MET A 64 5.96 8.67 1.59
C MET A 64 6.06 9.39 0.24
N ILE A 65 7.06 10.27 0.08
CA ILE A 65 7.26 11.03 -1.17
C ILE A 65 7.46 10.04 -2.33
N THR A 66 8.29 9.02 -2.12
CA THR A 66 8.56 7.99 -3.13
C THR A 66 7.29 7.24 -3.52
N CYS A 67 6.48 6.81 -2.56
CA CYS A 67 5.24 6.08 -2.83
C CYS A 67 4.18 6.94 -3.50
N VAL A 68 4.03 8.21 -3.09
CA VAL A 68 3.06 9.14 -3.71
C VAL A 68 3.44 9.44 -5.16
N GLN A 69 4.73 9.65 -5.43
CA GLN A 69 5.22 9.83 -6.80
C GLN A 69 4.96 8.59 -7.65
N PHE A 70 5.25 7.41 -7.12
CA PHE A 70 5.00 6.13 -7.78
C PHE A 70 3.51 5.91 -8.06
N ALA A 71 2.65 6.18 -7.08
CA ALA A 71 1.20 6.07 -7.25
C ALA A 71 0.69 7.01 -8.35
N ARG A 72 1.19 8.25 -8.40
CA ARG A 72 0.84 9.20 -9.45
C ARG A 72 1.31 8.72 -10.83
N GLU A 73 2.55 8.24 -10.93
CA GLU A 73 3.15 7.77 -12.18
C GLU A 73 2.39 6.58 -12.80
N HIS A 74 1.89 5.69 -11.95
CA HIS A 74 1.13 4.50 -12.36
C HIS A 74 -0.38 4.61 -12.12
N GLU A 75 -0.88 5.82 -11.85
CA GLU A 75 -2.30 6.13 -11.57
C GLU A 75 -2.95 5.26 -10.49
N LEU A 76 -2.18 4.74 -9.53
CA LEU A 76 -2.62 3.76 -8.54
C LEU A 76 -3.59 4.35 -7.52
N LEU A 77 -4.57 3.54 -7.14
CA LEU A 77 -5.41 3.79 -5.97
C LEU A 77 -4.52 3.83 -4.73
N LEU A 78 -4.54 4.95 -4.01
CA LEU A 78 -3.70 5.17 -2.83
C LEU A 78 -4.57 5.18 -1.57
N CYS A 79 -4.15 4.46 -0.53
CA CYS A 79 -4.73 4.57 0.80
C CYS A 79 -3.64 4.71 1.88
N LEU A 80 -3.99 5.34 3.00
CA LEU A 80 -3.04 5.63 4.08
C LEU A 80 -3.58 5.17 5.42
N LYS A 81 -2.74 4.46 6.17
CA LYS A 81 -2.97 4.05 7.55
C LYS A 81 -2.03 4.83 8.46
N GLY A 82 -2.60 5.78 9.20
CA GLY A 82 -1.99 6.31 10.43
C GLY A 82 -2.17 5.30 11.57
N GLY A 83 -3.04 5.61 12.53
CA GLY A 83 -3.40 4.67 13.61
C GLY A 83 -4.39 3.56 13.22
N GLY A 84 -5.04 3.64 12.05
CA GLY A 84 -5.97 2.60 11.59
C GLY A 84 -7.31 2.50 12.36
N HIS A 85 -7.66 3.51 13.17
CA HIS A 85 -8.86 3.53 14.03
C HIS A 85 -10.14 4.08 13.37
N ASN A 86 -10.13 4.36 12.07
CA ASN A 86 -11.33 4.82 11.38
C ASN A 86 -12.37 3.70 11.28
N ILE A 87 -13.56 3.91 11.84
CA ILE A 87 -14.63 2.91 11.87
C ILE A 87 -15.05 2.42 10.47
N ALA A 88 -15.01 3.29 9.46
CA ALA A 88 -15.41 2.98 8.10
C ALA A 88 -14.33 2.23 7.30
N GLY A 89 -13.14 1.98 7.88
CA GLY A 89 -12.08 1.21 7.22
C GLY A 89 -11.48 1.91 6.00
N LEU A 90 -11.43 3.25 6.02
CA LEU A 90 -10.87 4.06 4.93
C LEU A 90 -9.34 4.00 4.84
N ALA A 91 -8.68 3.47 5.88
CA ALA A 91 -7.24 3.31 5.95
C ALA A 91 -6.70 2.15 5.09
N THR A 92 -7.58 1.34 4.47
CA THR A 92 -7.22 0.23 3.59
C THR A 92 -8.20 0.13 2.42
N ALA A 93 -7.74 -0.42 1.30
CA ALA A 93 -8.52 -0.59 0.07
C ALA A 93 -8.00 -1.79 -0.74
N ASP A 94 -8.91 -2.52 -1.40
CA ASP A 94 -8.53 -3.66 -2.25
C ASP A 94 -7.74 -3.21 -3.47
N GLY A 95 -6.63 -3.89 -3.76
CA GLY A 95 -5.79 -3.61 -4.92
C GLY A 95 -5.03 -2.28 -4.86
N ALA A 96 -5.12 -1.52 -3.76
CA ALA A 96 -4.44 -0.24 -3.62
C ALA A 96 -2.94 -0.38 -3.33
N LEU A 97 -2.19 0.70 -3.55
CA LEU A 97 -0.95 0.98 -2.83
C LEU A 97 -1.31 1.55 -1.46
N MET A 98 -0.93 0.85 -0.40
CA MET A 98 -1.19 1.25 0.98
C MET A 98 0.10 1.77 1.62
N LEU A 99 0.04 2.95 2.24
CA LEU A 99 1.10 3.48 3.08
C LEU A 99 0.74 3.24 4.55
N ASP A 100 1.54 2.45 5.24
CA ASP A 100 1.42 2.18 6.67
C ASP A 100 2.43 3.03 7.45
N MET A 101 1.93 3.99 8.22
CA MET A 101 2.67 5.00 8.97
C MET A 101 2.84 4.63 10.45
N SER A 102 2.67 3.35 10.80
CA SER A 102 2.66 2.88 12.20
C SER A 102 4.05 2.53 12.78
N LEU A 103 5.13 2.88 12.09
CA LEU A 103 6.51 2.75 12.60
C LEU A 103 6.92 3.95 13.43
#